data_AF-A0A958J916-F1
#
_entry.id   AF-A0A958J916-F1
#
_cell.length_a   1.000
_cell.length_b   1.000
_cell.length_c   1.000
_cell.angle_alpha   90.00
_cell.angle_beta   90.00
_cell.angle_gamma   90.00
#
_symmetry.space_group_name_H-M   'P 1'
#
loop_
_entity.id
_entity.type
_entity.pdbx_description
1 polymer ?
#
loop_
_entity_poly.entity_id
_entity_poly.type
_entity_poly.pdbx_seq_one_letter_code
_entity_poly.pdbx_strand_id
1 'polypeptide(L)'
;ARAVRETFYRLFRDALIFRGYRLVNWDCQLHTSVSDDEVYHETVNGHFWHLRYPVIDPRPGEPDHVTVATTRPETMLGDTAVACHPEPAAELERQIERLKERLAAAPAKEKKALEAELARYQARRESHIPTLEALARMAREGRKVRLPLQNREIPLILDEWAKPELGSGCVKITPGHDPNDYEVWQRHQEEIDIINILNDNGTLNENAGA
;
A
#
# COMPACT_ATOMS: atom_id res chain seq x y z
N ALA A 1 41.84 -4.77 7.72
CA ALA A 1 41.22 -3.45 7.95
C ALA A 1 41.64 -2.33 6.97
N ARG A 2 42.93 -2.17 6.61
CA ARG A 2 43.39 -1.07 5.72
C ARG A 2 42.70 -1.08 4.34
N ALA A 3 42.62 -2.24 3.68
CA ALA A 3 41.98 -2.37 2.37
C ALA A 3 40.50 -1.95 2.37
N VAL A 4 39.73 -2.37 3.39
CA VAL A 4 38.31 -2.01 3.53
C VAL A 4 38.13 -0.49 3.66
N ARG A 5 38.95 0.16 4.51
CA ARG A 5 38.88 1.61 4.72
C ARG A 5 39.25 2.39 3.45
N GLU A 6 40.27 1.94 2.73
CA GLU A 6 40.67 2.53 1.45
C GLU A 6 39.53 2.44 0.42
N THR A 7 38.96 1.24 0.25
CA THR A 7 37.83 1.03 -0.66
C THR A 7 36.62 1.87 -0.26
N PHE A 8 36.26 1.89 1.03
CA PHE A 8 35.17 2.72 1.54
C PHE A 8 35.42 4.19 1.25
N TYR A 9 36.61 4.72 1.56
CA TYR A 9 36.94 6.12 1.32
C TYR A 9 36.88 6.47 -0.17
N ARG A 10 37.37 5.59 -1.04
CA ARG A 10 37.28 5.77 -2.50
C ARG A 10 35.82 5.86 -2.95
N LEU A 11 34.98 4.90 -2.55
CA LEU A 11 33.56 4.89 -2.92
C LEU A 11 32.79 6.08 -2.32
N PHE A 12 33.11 6.48 -1.09
CA PHE A 12 32.54 7.66 -0.45
C PHE A 12 32.94 8.95 -1.17
N ARG A 13 34.23 9.12 -1.51
CA ARG A 13 34.74 10.26 -2.28
C ARG A 13 34.09 10.34 -3.66
N ASP A 14 33.86 9.18 -4.29
CA ASP A 14 33.21 9.09 -5.60
C ASP A 14 31.66 9.18 -5.51
N ALA A 15 31.12 9.54 -4.33
CA ALA A 15 29.69 9.70 -4.04
C ALA A 15 28.82 8.45 -4.25
N LEU A 16 29.44 7.26 -4.21
CA LEU A 16 28.76 5.96 -4.31
C LEU A 16 28.32 5.43 -2.93
N ILE A 17 28.91 5.94 -1.85
CA ILE A 17 28.47 5.69 -0.48
C ILE A 17 27.98 7.00 0.12
N PHE A 18 26.77 6.99 0.66
CA PHE A 18 26.16 8.14 1.33
C PHE A 18 25.41 7.70 2.58
N ARG A 19 25.09 8.67 3.44
CA ARG A 19 24.25 8.48 4.62
C ARG A 19 22.94 9.20 4.39
N GLY A 20 21.83 8.50 4.58
CA GLY A 20 20.49 9.05 4.49
C GLY A 20 19.50 8.21 5.30
N TYR A 21 18.24 8.64 5.29
CA TYR A 21 17.14 7.87 5.86
C TYR A 21 16.41 7.16 4.72
N ARG A 22 16.22 5.85 4.89
CA ARG A 22 15.46 4.99 3.98
C ARG A 22 14.79 3.91 4.82
N LEU A 23 13.67 3.38 4.35
CA LEU A 23 13.15 2.13 4.89
C LEU A 23 14.16 1.00 4.65
N VAL A 24 14.40 0.19 5.68
CA VAL A 24 15.35 -0.94 5.65
C VAL A 24 14.66 -2.19 6.22
N ASN A 25 15.15 -3.37 5.83
CA ASN A 25 14.78 -4.59 6.53
C ASN A 25 15.45 -4.56 7.92
N TRP A 26 14.66 -4.74 8.98
CA TRP A 26 15.12 -4.67 10.35
C TRP A 26 14.87 -5.99 11.08
N ASP A 27 15.90 -6.50 11.76
CA ASP A 27 15.80 -7.68 12.61
C ASP A 27 15.60 -7.26 14.08
N CYS A 28 14.40 -7.53 14.62
CA CYS A 28 14.03 -7.18 15.99
C CYS A 28 14.76 -8.00 17.07
N GLN A 29 15.38 -9.13 16.72
CA GLN A 29 16.13 -9.97 17.66
C GLN A 29 17.60 -9.57 17.70
N LEU A 30 18.18 -9.26 16.54
CA LEU A 30 19.59 -8.84 16.42
C LEU A 30 19.77 -7.32 16.59
N HIS A 31 18.67 -6.55 16.54
CA HIS A 31 18.66 -5.09 16.64
C HIS A 31 19.58 -4.45 15.58
N THR A 32 19.48 -4.92 14.34
CA THR A 32 20.28 -4.40 13.21
C THR A 32 19.48 -4.42 11.92
N SER A 33 19.87 -3.56 10.97
CA SER A 33 19.42 -3.66 9.59
C SER A 33 20.05 -4.87 8.89
N VAL A 34 19.30 -5.52 8.02
CA VAL A 34 19.76 -6.64 7.17
C VAL A 34 19.62 -6.27 5.69
N SER A 35 20.49 -6.80 4.84
CA SER A 35 20.41 -6.59 3.39
C SER A 35 19.33 -7.48 2.75
N ASP A 36 18.88 -7.15 1.54
CA ASP A 36 17.91 -7.97 0.81
C ASP A 36 18.43 -9.40 0.56
N ASP A 37 19.75 -9.57 0.40
CA ASP A 37 20.41 -10.87 0.23
C ASP A 37 20.35 -11.75 1.51
N GLU A 38 20.05 -11.16 2.66
CA GLU A 38 19.89 -11.85 3.95
C GLU A 38 18.42 -12.18 4.27
N VAL A 39 17.48 -11.79 3.40
CA VAL A 39 16.04 -12.01 3.60
C VAL A 39 15.57 -13.25 2.83
N TYR A 40 14.87 -14.14 3.54
CA TYR A 40 14.25 -15.33 2.96
C TYR A 40 12.73 -15.22 3.03
N HIS A 41 12.04 -15.71 1.99
CA HIS A 41 10.59 -15.63 1.90
C HIS A 41 9.97 -17.02 2.08
N GLU A 42 9.06 -17.13 3.03
CA GLU A 42 8.29 -18.35 3.28
C GLU A 42 6.79 -18.04 3.20
N THR A 43 6.04 -18.95 2.55
CA THR A 43 4.58 -18.82 2.48
C THR A 43 3.96 -19.27 3.79
N VAL A 44 3.28 -18.35 4.45
CA VAL A 44 2.55 -18.61 5.69
C VAL A 44 1.04 -18.45 5.49
N ASN A 45 0.24 -19.28 6.15
CA ASN A 45 -1.20 -19.09 6.17
C ASN A 45 -1.54 -17.84 6.98
N GLY A 46 -2.34 -16.95 6.40
CA GLY A 46 -2.74 -15.70 7.03
C GLY A 46 -4.21 -15.38 6.82
N HIS A 47 -4.61 -14.24 7.34
CA HIS A 47 -5.96 -13.70 7.20
C HIS A 47 -5.96 -12.49 6.29
N PHE A 48 -7.07 -12.29 5.57
CA PHE A 48 -7.28 -11.11 4.74
C PHE A 48 -8.42 -10.28 5.33
N TRP A 49 -8.06 -9.18 5.97
CA TRP A 49 -8.95 -8.34 6.77
C TRP A 49 -9.57 -7.24 5.90
N HIS A 50 -10.82 -6.89 6.18
CA HIS A 50 -11.49 -5.73 5.59
C HIS A 50 -11.83 -4.75 6.69
N LEU A 51 -11.20 -3.58 6.66
CA LEU A 51 -11.30 -2.55 7.68
C LEU A 51 -12.03 -1.34 7.11
N ARG A 52 -12.88 -0.69 7.91
CA ARG A 52 -13.65 0.49 7.50
C ARG A 52 -13.08 1.74 8.15
N TYR A 53 -12.78 2.74 7.33
CA TYR A 53 -12.26 4.04 7.72
C TYR A 53 -13.39 5.06 7.53
N PRO A 54 -14.00 5.57 8.60
CA PRO A 54 -15.10 6.51 8.48
C PRO A 54 -14.70 7.77 7.71
N VAL A 55 -15.50 8.20 6.75
CA VAL A 55 -15.32 9.46 6.04
C VAL A 55 -15.65 10.61 6.99
N ILE A 56 -14.85 11.67 6.94
CA ILE A 56 -15.08 12.88 7.74
C ILE A 56 -16.08 13.77 7.00
N ASP A 57 -17.14 14.16 7.72
CA ASP A 57 -18.26 15.00 7.25
C ASP A 57 -18.87 14.53 5.91
N PRO A 58 -19.33 13.27 5.78
CA PRO A 58 -19.82 12.73 4.52
C PRO A 58 -20.97 13.57 3.97
N ARG A 59 -20.90 13.94 2.69
CA ARG A 59 -21.95 14.72 2.02
C ARG A 59 -23.02 13.80 1.42
N PRO A 60 -24.24 14.29 1.15
CA PRO A 60 -25.27 13.49 0.48
C PRO A 60 -24.75 12.89 -0.84
N GLY A 61 -24.86 11.57 -0.98
CA GLY A 61 -24.38 10.84 -2.15
C GLY A 61 -22.91 10.38 -2.07
N GLU A 62 -22.17 10.71 -1.01
CA GLU A 62 -20.85 10.15 -0.73
C GLU A 62 -20.96 8.91 0.16
N PRO A 63 -20.03 7.95 0.04
CA PRO A 63 -19.91 6.87 1.01
C PRO A 63 -19.58 7.44 2.41
N ASP A 64 -20.11 6.81 3.46
CA ASP A 64 -19.85 7.16 4.86
C ASP A 64 -18.53 6.57 5.38
N HIS A 65 -17.92 5.64 4.66
CA HIS A 65 -16.63 5.04 4.99
C HIS A 65 -15.89 4.56 3.74
N VAL A 66 -14.57 4.41 3.87
CA VAL A 66 -13.70 3.72 2.90
C VAL A 66 -13.35 2.35 3.46
N THR A 67 -13.59 1.30 2.68
CA THR A 67 -13.13 -0.05 3.04
C THR A 67 -11.72 -0.25 2.49
N VAL A 68 -10.82 -0.78 3.31
CA VAL A 68 -9.46 -1.18 2.94
C VAL A 68 -9.27 -2.65 3.23
N ALA A 69 -8.57 -3.37 2.35
CA ALA A 69 -8.20 -4.75 2.58
C ALA A 69 -6.70 -4.89 2.91
N THR A 70 -6.35 -5.65 3.95
CA THR A 70 -4.95 -5.82 4.41
C THR A 70 -4.70 -7.19 5.04
N THR A 71 -3.47 -7.69 4.94
CA THR A 71 -2.98 -8.85 5.68
C THR A 71 -2.36 -8.48 7.04
N ARG A 72 -2.02 -7.20 7.24
CA ARG A 72 -1.35 -6.66 8.44
C ARG A 72 -2.23 -5.60 9.12
N PRO A 73 -3.31 -5.99 9.81
CA PRO A 73 -4.22 -5.03 10.47
C PRO A 73 -3.51 -4.20 11.56
N GLU A 74 -2.49 -4.74 12.22
CA GLU A 74 -1.70 -4.06 13.25
C GLU A 74 -0.96 -2.82 12.72
N THR A 75 -0.51 -2.85 11.46
CA THR A 75 0.18 -1.72 10.83
C THR A 75 -0.74 -0.52 10.58
N MET A 76 -2.07 -0.70 10.66
CA MET A 76 -3.05 0.38 10.54
C MET A 76 -2.74 1.56 11.47
N LEU A 77 -2.21 1.31 12.66
CA LEU A 77 -1.95 2.38 13.64
C LEU A 77 -0.93 3.42 13.13
N GLY A 78 -0.08 3.02 12.17
CA GLY A 78 0.91 3.86 11.49
C GLY A 78 0.44 4.44 10.16
N ASP A 79 -0.83 4.27 9.78
CA ASP A 79 -1.32 4.75 8.49
C ASP A 79 -1.29 6.27 8.42
N THR A 80 -0.80 6.78 7.29
CA THR A 80 -0.75 8.22 7.01
C THR A 80 -1.66 8.62 5.86
N ALA A 81 -2.23 7.66 5.13
CA ALA A 81 -3.21 7.90 4.07
C ALA A 81 -4.05 6.66 3.77
N VAL A 82 -5.13 6.84 3.02
CA VAL A 82 -5.76 5.77 2.23
C VAL A 82 -5.73 6.18 0.76
N ALA A 83 -5.14 5.34 -0.08
CA ALA A 83 -5.01 5.61 -1.52
C ALA A 83 -6.15 4.99 -2.33
N CYS A 84 -6.60 5.74 -3.33
CA CYS A 84 -7.54 5.32 -4.36
C CYS A 84 -6.89 5.49 -5.74
N HIS A 85 -7.29 4.68 -6.71
CA HIS A 85 -6.76 4.83 -8.06
C HIS A 85 -7.25 6.15 -8.69
N PRO A 86 -6.40 6.92 -9.41
CA PRO A 86 -6.82 8.15 -10.10
C PRO A 86 -7.97 7.92 -11.08
N GLU A 87 -7.88 6.86 -11.88
CA GLU A 87 -8.83 6.50 -12.94
C GLU A 87 -9.29 5.04 -12.80
N PRO A 88 -10.16 4.70 -11.82
CA PRO A 88 -10.43 3.32 -11.47
C PRO A 88 -11.17 2.54 -12.57
N ALA A 89 -12.07 3.20 -13.30
CA ALA A 89 -12.79 2.59 -14.43
C ALA A 89 -11.83 2.24 -15.57
N ALA A 90 -11.02 3.20 -16.00
CA ALA A 90 -10.08 3.02 -17.11
C ALA A 90 -9.03 1.94 -16.79
N GLU A 91 -8.52 1.89 -15.56
CA GLU A 91 -7.58 0.84 -15.16
C GLU A 91 -8.24 -0.55 -15.13
N LEU A 92 -9.45 -0.68 -14.58
CA LEU A 92 -10.16 -1.96 -14.61
C LEU A 92 -10.42 -2.43 -16.04
N GLU A 93 -10.76 -1.53 -16.96
CA GLU A 93 -10.92 -1.85 -18.39
C GLU A 93 -9.62 -2.33 -19.02
N ARG A 94 -8.47 -1.69 -18.74
CA ARG A 94 -7.16 -2.15 -19.20
C ARG A 94 -6.84 -3.56 -18.69
N GLN A 95 -7.13 -3.85 -17.42
CA GLN A 95 -6.92 -5.18 -16.85
C GLN A 95 -7.83 -6.24 -17.50
N ILE A 96 -9.08 -5.89 -17.79
CA ILE A 96 -10.02 -6.75 -18.52
C ILE A 96 -9.49 -7.08 -19.92
N GLU A 97 -9.03 -6.10 -20.69
CA GLU A 97 -8.49 -6.33 -22.03
C GLU A 97 -7.22 -7.18 -22.00
N ARG A 98 -6.29 -6.87 -21.09
CA ARG A 98 -5.08 -7.68 -20.89
C ARG A 98 -5.40 -9.13 -20.53
N LEU A 99 -6.45 -9.34 -19.74
CA LEU A 99 -6.88 -10.69 -19.35
C LEU A 99 -7.53 -11.44 -20.52
N LYS A 100 -8.30 -10.76 -21.39
CA LYS A 100 -8.84 -11.34 -22.63
C LYS A 100 -7.72 -11.76 -23.59
N GLU A 101 -6.69 -10.92 -23.75
CA GLU A 101 -5.51 -11.25 -24.57
C GLU A 101 -4.79 -12.50 -24.02
N ARG A 102 -4.55 -12.55 -22.71
CA ARG A 102 -3.98 -13.72 -22.04
C ARG A 102 -4.84 -14.96 -22.23
N LEU A 103 -6.16 -14.83 -22.11
CA LEU A 103 -7.11 -15.94 -22.30
C LEU A 103 -7.07 -16.48 -23.74
N ALA A 104 -6.91 -15.60 -24.73
CA ALA A 104 -6.79 -15.99 -26.14
C ALA A 104 -5.52 -16.82 -26.40
N ALA A 105 -4.42 -16.48 -25.74
CA ALA A 105 -3.12 -17.15 -25.86
C ALA A 105 -2.93 -18.35 -24.91
N ALA A 106 -3.78 -18.52 -23.89
CA ALA A 106 -3.57 -19.49 -22.82
C ALA A 106 -3.82 -20.96 -23.23
N PRO A 107 -3.05 -21.93 -22.69
CA PRO A 107 -3.36 -23.35 -22.78
C PRO A 107 -4.70 -23.70 -22.11
N ALA A 108 -5.37 -24.77 -22.57
CA ALA A 108 -6.69 -25.17 -22.07
C ALA A 108 -6.77 -25.34 -20.53
N LYS A 109 -5.67 -25.71 -19.88
CA LYS A 109 -5.58 -25.88 -18.42
C LYS A 109 -5.71 -24.55 -17.65
N GLU A 110 -5.27 -23.44 -18.23
CA GLU A 110 -5.27 -22.11 -17.59
C GLU A 110 -6.52 -21.30 -17.93
N LYS A 111 -7.16 -21.59 -19.07
CA LYS A 111 -8.36 -20.86 -19.54
C LYS A 111 -9.46 -20.77 -18.48
N LYS A 112 -9.75 -21.87 -17.78
CA LYS A 112 -10.79 -21.89 -16.74
C LYS A 112 -10.51 -20.91 -15.60
N ALA A 113 -9.26 -20.76 -15.19
CA ALA A 113 -8.88 -19.82 -14.13
C ALA A 113 -8.99 -18.36 -14.62
N LEU A 114 -8.53 -18.10 -15.85
CA LEU A 114 -8.60 -16.78 -16.46
C LEU A 114 -10.05 -16.34 -16.77
N GLU A 115 -10.92 -17.26 -17.18
CA GLU A 115 -12.36 -17.01 -17.37
C GLU A 115 -13.05 -16.65 -16.05
N ALA A 116 -12.74 -17.36 -14.97
CA ALA A 116 -13.27 -17.05 -13.64
C ALA A 116 -12.78 -15.68 -13.15
N GLU A 117 -11.51 -15.34 -13.40
CA GLU A 117 -10.96 -14.04 -13.09
C GLU A 117 -11.60 -12.91 -13.93
N LEU A 118 -11.84 -13.15 -15.21
CA LEU A 118 -12.50 -12.21 -16.12
C LEU A 118 -13.94 -11.93 -15.68
N ALA A 119 -14.68 -12.98 -15.34
CA ALA A 119 -16.03 -12.85 -14.81
C ALA A 119 -16.04 -12.03 -13.50
N ARG A 120 -15.03 -12.22 -12.62
CA ARG A 120 -14.86 -11.42 -11.41
C ARG A 120 -14.65 -9.94 -11.72
N TYR A 121 -13.78 -9.61 -12.68
CA TYR A 121 -13.52 -8.21 -13.05
C TYR A 121 -14.75 -7.56 -13.69
N GLN A 122 -15.48 -8.29 -14.53
CA GLN A 122 -16.74 -7.82 -15.11
C GLN A 122 -17.79 -7.53 -14.02
N ALA A 123 -17.94 -8.42 -13.03
CA ALA A 123 -18.84 -8.19 -11.90
C ALA A 123 -18.41 -6.99 -11.03
N ARG A 124 -17.09 -6.77 -10.85
CA ARG A 124 -16.56 -5.58 -10.16
C ARG A 124 -16.85 -4.29 -10.91
N ARG A 125 -16.86 -4.31 -12.25
CA ARG A 125 -17.17 -3.13 -13.06
C ARG A 125 -18.53 -2.54 -12.69
N GLU A 126 -19.53 -3.39 -12.45
CA GLU A 126 -20.88 -2.96 -12.09
C GLU A 126 -21.02 -2.61 -10.61
N SER A 127 -20.34 -3.36 -9.73
CA SER A 127 -20.55 -3.26 -8.28
C SER A 127 -19.64 -2.27 -7.54
N HIS A 128 -18.41 -2.06 -8.01
CA HIS A 128 -17.38 -1.30 -7.28
C HIS A 128 -17.01 0.03 -7.94
N ILE A 129 -17.03 0.12 -9.27
CA ILE A 129 -16.57 1.31 -9.99
C ILE A 129 -17.27 2.60 -9.58
N PRO A 130 -18.63 2.66 -9.44
CA PRO A 130 -19.29 3.88 -9.00
C PRO A 130 -18.78 4.41 -7.66
N THR A 131 -18.52 3.50 -6.70
CA THR A 131 -17.96 3.84 -5.40
C THR A 131 -16.51 4.29 -5.52
N LEU A 132 -15.68 3.60 -6.32
CA LEU A 132 -14.27 3.96 -6.51
C LEU A 132 -14.11 5.31 -7.23
N GLU A 133 -14.97 5.63 -8.20
CA GLU A 133 -15.00 6.94 -8.84
C GLU A 133 -15.42 8.04 -7.86
N ALA A 134 -16.40 7.77 -7.00
CA ALA A 134 -16.78 8.70 -5.94
C ALA A 134 -15.62 8.96 -4.97
N LEU A 135 -14.91 7.90 -4.55
CA LEU A 135 -13.73 8.02 -3.68
C LEU A 135 -12.57 8.74 -4.36
N ALA A 136 -12.32 8.48 -5.65
CA ALA A 136 -11.31 9.19 -6.42
C ALA A 136 -11.66 10.68 -6.58
N ARG A 137 -12.94 11.03 -6.74
CA ARG A 137 -13.40 12.43 -6.70
C ARG A 137 -13.18 13.04 -5.33
N MET A 138 -13.53 12.34 -4.25
CA MET A 138 -13.32 12.80 -2.89
C MET A 138 -11.84 13.05 -2.58
N ALA A 139 -10.94 12.19 -3.04
CA ALA A 139 -9.49 12.40 -2.91
C ALA A 139 -9.04 13.70 -3.60
N ARG A 140 -9.52 13.98 -4.83
CA ARG A 140 -9.24 15.26 -5.53
C ARG A 140 -9.75 16.50 -4.79
N GLU A 141 -10.84 16.34 -4.04
CA GLU A 141 -11.41 17.40 -3.20
C GLU A 141 -10.69 17.55 -1.85
N GLY A 142 -9.61 16.79 -1.60
CA GLY A 142 -8.85 16.83 -0.35
C GLY A 142 -9.61 16.24 0.84
N ARG A 143 -10.55 15.32 0.58
CA ARG A 143 -11.34 14.68 1.64
C ARG A 143 -10.45 13.78 2.51
N LYS A 144 -10.86 13.64 3.77
CA LYS A 144 -10.14 12.87 4.77
C LYS A 144 -11.02 11.76 5.34
N VAL A 145 -10.37 10.75 5.89
CA VAL A 145 -10.98 9.70 6.69
C VAL A 145 -10.42 9.71 8.10
N ARG A 146 -11.19 9.18 9.04
CA ARG A 146 -10.72 8.95 10.40
C ARG A 146 -10.05 7.60 10.48
N LEU A 147 -8.79 7.59 10.92
CA LEU A 147 -8.05 6.38 11.23
C LEU A 147 -8.74 5.63 12.39
N PRO A 148 -9.17 4.37 12.22
CA PRO A 148 -9.76 3.61 13.31
C PRO A 148 -8.79 3.50 14.49
N LEU A 149 -9.34 3.51 15.71
CA LEU A 149 -8.60 3.38 16.97
C LEU A 149 -7.68 4.54 17.35
N GLN A 150 -7.35 5.46 16.44
CA GLN A 150 -6.31 6.49 16.66
C GLN A 150 -6.81 7.94 16.68
N ASN A 151 -8.13 8.18 16.53
CA ASN A 151 -8.73 9.53 16.42
C ASN A 151 -7.94 10.54 15.55
N ARG A 152 -7.19 10.03 14.57
CA ARG A 152 -6.33 10.79 13.68
C ARG A 152 -7.05 10.93 12.35
N GLU A 153 -6.97 12.10 11.75
CA GLU A 153 -7.49 12.35 10.41
C GLU A 153 -6.37 12.11 9.40
N ILE A 154 -6.62 11.27 8.40
CA ILE A 154 -5.67 10.98 7.33
C ILE A 154 -6.30 11.28 5.97
N PRO A 155 -5.53 11.82 5.01
CA PRO A 155 -6.05 12.14 3.68
C PRO A 155 -6.44 10.90 2.88
N LEU A 156 -7.45 11.08 2.02
CA LEU A 156 -7.62 10.25 0.83
C LEU A 156 -6.73 10.81 -0.27
N ILE A 157 -5.83 9.98 -0.80
CA ILE A 157 -4.90 10.36 -1.87
C ILE A 157 -5.17 9.57 -3.14
N LEU A 158 -4.66 10.07 -4.26
CA LEU A 158 -4.71 9.39 -5.55
C LEU A 158 -3.35 8.80 -5.90
N ASP A 159 -3.26 7.47 -5.99
CA ASP A 159 -2.03 6.78 -6.40
C ASP A 159 -2.37 5.49 -7.17
N GLU A 160 -1.60 5.18 -8.21
CA GLU A 160 -1.80 3.98 -9.06
C GLU A 160 -1.52 2.67 -8.33
N TRP A 161 -0.87 2.72 -7.16
CA TRP A 161 -0.69 1.56 -6.28
C TRP A 161 -2.01 0.97 -5.79
N ALA A 162 -3.06 1.80 -5.66
CA ALA A 162 -4.41 1.34 -5.36
C ALA A 162 -5.01 0.64 -6.59
N LYS A 163 -5.28 -0.67 -6.47
CA LYS A 163 -5.70 -1.52 -7.59
C LYS A 163 -7.22 -1.75 -7.62
N PRO A 164 -7.98 -1.16 -8.56
CA PRO A 164 -9.44 -1.28 -8.62
C PRO A 164 -9.96 -2.72 -8.71
N GLU A 165 -9.15 -3.63 -9.24
CA GLU A 165 -9.47 -5.04 -9.48
C GLU A 165 -9.27 -5.94 -8.25
N LEU A 166 -8.62 -5.44 -7.19
CA LEU A 166 -8.26 -6.21 -5.99
C LEU A 166 -8.95 -5.68 -4.72
N GLY A 167 -9.35 -6.59 -3.82
CA GLY A 167 -9.86 -6.23 -2.49
C GLY A 167 -11.02 -5.23 -2.56
N SER A 168 -10.92 -4.13 -1.82
CA SER A 168 -11.89 -3.02 -1.91
C SER A 168 -11.62 -2.05 -3.07
N GLY A 169 -10.46 -2.11 -3.71
CA GLY A 169 -9.99 -1.10 -4.67
C GLY A 169 -9.26 0.10 -4.03
N CYS A 170 -9.20 0.14 -2.70
CA CYS A 170 -8.46 1.13 -1.93
C CYS A 170 -7.42 0.42 -1.04
N VAL A 171 -6.31 1.10 -0.76
CA VAL A 171 -5.21 0.55 0.05
C VAL A 171 -4.82 1.54 1.14
N LYS A 172 -4.57 1.03 2.35
CA LYS A 172 -3.97 1.83 3.42
C LYS A 172 -2.51 2.09 3.10
N ILE A 173 -2.01 3.27 3.43
CA ILE A 173 -0.61 3.65 3.20
C ILE A 173 0.07 3.76 4.56
N THR A 174 1.01 2.85 4.83
CA THR A 174 1.81 2.80 6.06
C THR A 174 3.32 2.90 5.76
N PRO A 175 3.83 4.08 5.37
CA PRO A 175 5.19 4.22 4.81
C PRO A 175 6.32 3.78 5.74
N GLY A 176 6.09 3.79 7.06
CA GLY A 176 7.08 3.36 8.05
C GLY A 176 7.29 1.85 8.11
N HIS A 177 6.45 1.04 7.46
CA HIS A 177 6.36 -0.42 7.69
C HIS A 177 6.16 -1.25 6.42
N ASP A 178 6.10 -0.63 5.23
CA ASP A 178 6.01 -1.34 3.95
C ASP A 178 6.81 -0.62 2.85
N PRO A 179 7.64 -1.33 2.07
CA PRO A 179 8.42 -0.71 1.00
C PRO A 179 7.55 -0.13 -0.12
N ASN A 180 6.42 -0.74 -0.47
CA ASN A 180 5.55 -0.19 -1.52
C ASN A 180 4.81 1.07 -1.01
N ASP A 181 4.36 1.05 0.25
CA ASP A 181 3.76 2.24 0.86
C ASP A 181 4.80 3.36 1.04
N TYR A 182 6.07 3.01 1.27
CA TYR A 182 7.18 3.96 1.27
C TYR A 182 7.40 4.58 -0.12
N GLU A 183 7.29 3.80 -1.20
CA GLU A 183 7.34 4.34 -2.57
C GLU A 183 6.15 5.26 -2.88
N VAL A 184 4.95 4.93 -2.40
CA VAL A 184 3.79 5.84 -2.46
C VAL A 184 4.13 7.14 -1.74
N TRP A 185 4.65 7.07 -0.51
CA TRP A 185 5.09 8.26 0.22
C TRP A 185 6.14 9.08 -0.54
N GLN A 186 7.09 8.45 -1.23
CA GLN A 186 8.07 9.18 -2.04
C GLN A 186 7.44 10.01 -3.16
N ARG A 187 6.28 9.60 -3.69
CA ARG A 187 5.50 10.38 -4.68
C ARG A 187 4.62 11.45 -4.05
N HIS A 188 4.31 11.31 -2.75
CA HIS A 188 3.34 12.11 -2.00
C HIS A 188 3.95 12.79 -0.76
N GLN A 189 5.25 13.13 -0.78
CA GLN A 189 5.96 13.67 0.39
C GLN A 189 5.39 14.99 0.92
N GLU A 190 4.66 15.74 0.08
CA GLU A 190 3.99 16.99 0.46
C GLU A 190 2.59 16.76 1.06
N GLU A 191 2.03 15.56 0.91
CA GLU A 191 0.67 15.22 1.32
C GLU A 191 0.63 14.34 2.57
N ILE A 192 1.62 13.47 2.76
CA ILE A 192 1.62 12.43 3.79
C ILE A 192 2.97 12.29 4.49
N ASP A 193 2.91 11.98 5.79
CA ASP A 193 4.09 11.76 6.64
C ASP A 193 4.52 10.28 6.66
N ILE A 194 5.65 10.02 7.34
CA ILE A 194 6.07 8.68 7.78
C ILE A 194 5.91 8.60 9.30
N ILE A 195 5.19 7.59 9.78
CA ILE A 195 5.04 7.31 11.21
C ILE A 195 5.60 5.92 11.54
N ASN A 196 6.61 5.88 12.41
CA ASN A 196 7.09 4.63 12.99
C ASN A 196 6.32 4.31 14.28
N ILE A 197 5.63 3.16 14.31
CA ILE A 197 4.86 2.67 15.46
C ILE A 197 5.59 1.58 16.26
N LEU A 198 6.81 1.20 15.85
CA LEU A 198 7.57 0.10 16.45
C LEU A 198 8.84 0.62 17.13
N ASN A 199 9.16 0.02 18.27
CA ASN A 199 10.49 0.07 18.87
C ASN A 199 11.44 -0.89 18.13
N ASP A 200 12.73 -0.80 18.42
CA ASP A 200 13.78 -1.65 17.84
C ASP A 200 13.61 -3.14 18.14
N ASN A 201 12.94 -3.48 19.24
CA ASN A 201 12.60 -4.84 19.63
C ASN A 201 11.26 -5.36 19.06
N GLY A 202 10.60 -4.60 18.18
CA GLY A 202 9.33 -4.97 17.55
C GLY A 202 8.07 -4.76 18.41
N THR A 203 8.19 -4.20 19.61
CA THR A 203 7.02 -3.78 20.42
C THR A 203 6.44 -2.46 19.91
N LEU A 204 5.15 -2.21 20.17
CA LEU A 204 4.52 -0.94 19.84
C LEU A 204 5.10 0.20 20.70
N ASN A 205 5.30 1.37 20.09
CA ASN A 205 5.74 2.60 20.76
C ASN A 205 4.57 3.58 20.97
N GLU A 206 4.84 4.77 21.52
CA GLU A 206 3.83 5.80 21.79
C GLU A 206 3.03 6.29 20.56
N ASN A 207 3.56 6.14 19.34
CA ASN A 207 2.86 6.54 18.12
C ASN A 207 1.74 5.56 17.73
N ALA A 208 1.71 4.36 18.32
CA ALA A 208 0.68 3.35 18.09
C ALA A 208 -0.65 3.62 18.83
N GLY A 209 -0.71 4.70 19.60
CA GLY A 209 -1.85 5.02 20.47
C GLY A 209 -1.52 4.75 21.94
N ALA A 210 -2.34 5.30 22.84
CA ALA A 210 -2.24 5.11 24.28
C ALA A 210 -3.02 3.89 24.75
#